data_AF-A0A1F0BF34-F1
#
_entry.id   AF-A0A1F0BF34-F1
#
_cell.length_a   1.000
_cell.length_b   1.000
_cell.length_c   1.000
_cell.angle_alpha   90.00
_cell.angle_beta   90.00
_cell.angle_gamma   90.00
#
_symmetry.space_group_name_H-M   'P 1'
#
loop_
_entity.id
_entity.type
_entity.pdbx_description
1 polymer ?
#
loop_
_entity_poly.entity_id
_entity_poly.type
_entity_poly.pdbx_seq_one_letter_code
_entity_poly.pdbx_strand_id
1 'polypeptide(L)' 'MTIKRYADLFIYLNSIGLIVHLFIGIGGKNSKGILPSLLSLDHRYIWFPIATYLIFFSLASIITLVMNYIEKKRSQS' A
#
# COMPACT_ATOMS: atom_id res chain seq x y z
N MET A 1 1.84 -13.27 -17.38
CA MET A 1 1.16 -13.67 -16.12
C MET A 1 1.93 -13.28 -14.84
N THR A 2 3.25 -13.04 -14.90
CA THR A 2 4.08 -12.76 -13.70
C THR A 2 3.93 -11.36 -13.12
N ILE A 3 3.88 -10.32 -13.98
CA ILE A 3 3.78 -8.91 -13.53
C ILE A 3 2.44 -8.61 -12.87
N LYS A 4 1.33 -9.14 -13.41
CA LYS A 4 -0.02 -8.97 -12.83
C LYS A 4 -0.11 -9.58 -11.44
N ARG A 5 0.40 -10.80 -11.24
CA ARG A 5 0.47 -11.45 -9.93
C ARG A 5 1.35 -10.67 -8.94
N TYR A 6 2.46 -10.10 -9.39
CA TYR A 6 3.30 -9.26 -8.54
C TYR A 6 2.58 -7.97 -8.13
N ALA A 7 1.91 -7.30 -9.07
CA ALA A 7 1.14 -6.10 -8.78
C ALA A 7 -0.01 -6.38 -7.80
N ASP A 8 -0.75 -7.48 -7.99
CA ASP A 8 -1.81 -7.89 -7.06
C ASP A 8 -1.26 -8.20 -5.66
N LEU A 9 -0.14 -8.93 -5.56
CA LEU A 9 0.55 -9.17 -4.29
C LEU A 9 1.04 -7.88 -3.64
N PHE A 10 1.58 -6.94 -4.42
CA PHE A 10 2.05 -5.66 -3.93
C PHE A 10 0.89 -4.83 -3.38
N ILE A 11 -0.24 -4.75 -4.09
CA ILE A 11 -1.46 -4.07 -3.62
C ILE A 11 -1.94 -4.70 -2.30
N TYR A 12 -1.96 -6.02 -2.23
CA TYR A 12 -2.45 -6.75 -1.06
C TYR A 12 -1.55 -6.51 0.18
N LEU A 13 -0.23 -6.67 0.02
CA LEU A 13 0.74 -6.47 1.10
C LEU A 13 0.78 -5.01 1.58
N ASN A 14 0.76 -4.05 0.65
CA ASN A 14 0.78 -2.62 1.00
C ASN A 14 -0.53 -2.17 1.67
N SER A 15 -1.68 -2.74 1.28
CA SER A 15 -2.97 -2.46 1.94
C SER A 15 -2.97 -2.89 3.40
N ILE A 16 -2.49 -4.12 3.68
CA ILE A 16 -2.41 -4.64 5.05
C ILE A 16 -1.37 -3.85 5.85
N GLY A 17 -0.20 -3.59 5.26
CA GLY A 17 0.86 -2.81 5.88
C GLY A 17 0.39 -1.39 6.26
N LEU A 18 -0.38 -0.74 5.39
CA LEU A 18 -0.99 0.56 5.67
C LEU A 18 -1.92 0.49 6.89
N ILE A 19 -2.86 -0.46 6.94
CA ILE A 19 -3.81 -0.58 8.05
C ILE A 19 -3.08 -0.86 9.37
N VAL A 20 -2.15 -1.81 9.37
CA VAL A 20 -1.38 -2.18 10.58
C VAL A 20 -0.56 -0.98 11.08
N HIS A 21 0.11 -0.26 10.18
CA HIS A 21 0.91 0.90 10.53
C HIS A 21 0.04 2.10 10.98
N LEU A 22 -1.15 2.27 10.39
CA LEU A 22 -2.07 3.35 10.74
C LEU A 22 -2.59 3.20 12.18
N PHE A 23 -3.04 1.99 12.55
CA PHE A 23 -3.73 1.75 13.82
C PHE A 23 -2.85 1.23 14.95
N ILE A 24 -1.92 0.33 14.66
CA ILE A 24 -1.15 -0.39 15.68
C ILE A 24 0.28 0.15 15.75
N GLY A 25 0.83 0.61 14.63
CA GLY A 25 2.25 0.94 14.52
C GLY A 25 3.11 -0.33 14.54
N ILE A 26 4.34 -0.23 14.07
CA ILE A 26 5.29 -1.36 14.06
C ILE A 26 6.18 -1.20 15.30
N GLY A 27 5.62 -1.54 16.46
CA GLY A 27 6.29 -1.37 17.74
C GLY A 27 5.79 -2.34 18.79
N GLY A 28 6.63 -3.30 19.17
CA GLY A 28 6.32 -4.27 20.23
C GLY A 28 6.09 -3.58 21.59
N LYS A 29 5.25 -4.20 22.42
CA LYS A 29 4.67 -3.71 23.70
C LYS A 29 5.66 -3.16 24.75
N ASN A 30 6.97 -3.28 24.54
CA ASN A 30 8.05 -2.85 25.45
C ASN A 30 9.19 -2.09 24.75
N SER A 31 9.08 -1.84 23.44
CA SER A 31 10.03 -1.03 22.70
C SER A 31 9.39 0.33 22.48
N LYS A 32 10.11 1.42 22.73
CA LYS A 32 9.78 2.73 22.14
C LYS A 32 9.86 2.57 20.63
N GLY A 33 8.78 2.07 20.03
CA GLY A 33 8.76 1.38 18.74
C GLY A 33 9.54 2.10 17.66
N ILE A 34 10.28 1.33 16.86
CA ILE A 34 11.10 1.82 15.75
C ILE A 34 10.26 2.67 14.78
N LEU A 35 8.94 2.39 14.69
CA LEU A 35 7.95 3.24 14.04
C LEU A 35 6.71 3.37 14.97
N PRO A 36 6.45 4.55 15.55
CA PRO A 36 5.21 4.81 16.27
C PRO A 36 4.01 4.57 15.36
N SER A 37 2.85 4.23 15.92
CA SER A 37 1.61 4.25 15.13
C SER A 37 1.41 5.65 14.54
N LEU A 38 1.01 5.72 13.27
CA LEU A 38 0.85 7.01 12.59
C LEU A 38 -0.13 7.92 13.32
N LEU A 39 -1.19 7.36 13.89
CA LEU A 39 -2.17 8.07 14.73
C LEU A 39 -1.59 8.61 16.05
N SER A 40 -0.49 8.06 16.55
CA SER A 40 0.20 8.54 17.75
C SER A 40 1.31 9.54 17.42
N LEU A 41 1.66 9.68 16.12
CA LEU A 41 2.60 10.68 15.63
C LEU A 41 1.94 12.07 15.65
N ASP A 42 2.73 13.11 15.89
CA ASP A 42 2.26 14.50 15.82
C ASP A 42 1.51 14.74 14.49
N HIS A 43 0.28 15.25 14.59
CA HIS A 43 -0.63 15.44 13.45
C HIS A 43 0.04 16.20 12.29
N ARG A 44 1.01 17.08 12.59
CA ARG A 44 1.78 17.82 11.58
C ARG A 44 2.59 16.94 10.62
N TYR A 45 2.91 15.71 11.00
CA TYR A 45 3.75 14.79 10.22
C TYR A 45 3.03 13.50 9.80
N ILE A 46 1.79 13.27 10.26
CA ILE A 46 1.01 12.07 9.91
C ILE A 46 0.69 11.98 8.40
N TRP A 47 0.60 13.13 7.73
CA TRP A 47 0.23 13.21 6.32
C TRP A 47 1.28 12.61 5.40
N PHE A 48 2.58 12.68 5.77
CA PHE A 48 3.66 12.24 4.89
C PHE A 48 3.66 10.72 4.66
N PRO A 49 3.54 9.88 5.70
CA PRO A 49 3.43 8.43 5.51
C PRO A 49 2.12 8.03 4.83
N ILE A 50 1.00 8.67 5.18
CA ILE A 50 -0.30 8.42 4.54
C ILE A 50 -0.22 8.73 3.04
N ALA A 51 0.34 9.88 2.66
CA ALA A 51 0.51 10.26 1.26
C ALA A 51 1.43 9.28 0.52
N THR A 52 2.51 8.83 1.16
CA THR A 52 3.43 7.84 0.59
C THR A 52 2.70 6.53 0.27
N TYR A 53 1.95 5.98 1.22
CA TYR A 53 1.16 4.77 0.99
C TYR A 53 0.09 4.93 -0.08
N LEU A 54 -0.61 6.08 -0.11
CA LEU A 54 -1.60 6.37 -1.15
C LEU A 54 -0.96 6.40 -2.54
N ILE A 55 0.21 7.03 -2.69
CA ILE A 55 0.91 7.09 -3.98
C ILE A 55 1.31 5.69 -4.44
N PHE A 56 1.92 4.87 -3.59
CA PHE A 56 2.32 3.50 -3.95
C PHE A 56 1.13 2.59 -4.24
N PHE A 57 0.05 2.72 -3.47
CA PHE A 57 -1.17 1.97 -3.67
C PHE A 57 -1.85 2.34 -5.00
N SER A 58 -2.00 3.64 -5.28
CA SER A 58 -2.58 4.14 -6.53
C SER A 58 -1.74 3.74 -7.74
N LEU A 59 -0.40 3.83 -7.66
CA LEU A 59 0.49 3.42 -8.74
C LEU A 59 0.29 1.95 -9.10
N ALA A 60 0.28 1.07 -8.10
CA ALA A 60 0.08 -0.36 -8.31
C ALA A 60 -1.32 -0.67 -8.85
N SER A 61 -2.35 0.00 -8.32
CA SER A 61 -3.74 -0.13 -8.80
C SER A 61 -3.87 0.25 -10.27
N ILE A 62 -3.27 1.37 -10.70
CA ILE A 62 -3.27 1.81 -12.09
C ILE A 62 -2.58 0.77 -13.00
N ILE A 63 -1.42 0.24 -12.59
CA ILE A 63 -0.72 -0.80 -13.36
C ILE A 63 -1.59 -2.04 -13.54
N THR A 64 -2.23 -2.53 -12.47
CA THR A 64 -3.15 -3.67 -12.55
C THR A 64 -4.35 -3.37 -13.46
N LEU A 65 -4.94 -2.18 -13.38
CA LEU A 65 -6.06 -1.77 -14.23
C LEU A 65 -5.67 -1.71 -15.72
N VAL A 66 -4.53 -1.10 -16.03
CA VAL A 66 -4.01 -1.02 -17.41
C VAL A 66 -3.73 -2.41 -17.97
N MET A 67 -3.10 -3.29 -17.18
CA MET A 67 -2.85 -4.68 -17.56
C MET A 67 -4.16 -5.42 -17.86
N ASN A 68 -5.17 -5.28 -17.01
CA ASN A 68 -6.49 -5.87 -17.21
C ASN A 68 -7.18 -5.33 -18.47
N TYR A 69 -7.06 -4.04 -18.73
CA TYR A 69 -7.62 -3.40 -19.92
C TYR A 69 -6.98 -3.94 -21.20
N ILE A 70 -5.64 -4.02 -21.24
CA ILE A 70 -4.90 -4.56 -22.40
C ILE A 70 -5.24 -6.03 -22.63
N GLU A 71 -5.29 -6.85 -21.57
CA GLU A 71 -5.66 -8.27 -21.65
C GLU A 71 -7.08 -8.43 -22.21
N LYS A 72 -8.04 -7.65 -21.70
CA LYS A 72 -9.43 -7.66 -22.20
C LYS A 72 -9.52 -7.25 -23.67
N LYS A 73 -8.78 -6.22 -24.09
CA LYS A 73 -8.74 -5.78 -25.50
C LYS A 73 -8.11 -6.85 -26.40
N ARG A 74 -7.07 -7.56 -25.93
CA ARG A 74 -6.41 -8.64 -26.68
C ARG A 74 -7.30 -9.88 -26.83
N SER A 75 -8.11 -10.22 -25.83
CA SER A 75 -9.07 -11.34 -25.92
C SER A 75 -10.31 -11.05 -26.77
N GLN A 76 -10.54 -9.78 -27.13
CA GLN A 76 -11.64 -9.34 -27.99
C GLN A 76 -11.21 -9.17 -29.47
N SER A 77 -9.93 -9.40 -29.77
CA SER A 77 -9.36 -9.43 -31.12
C SER A 77 -9.05 -10.87 -31.52
#